data_AF-A0AAV0LU70-F1
#
_entry.id   AF-A0AAV0LU70-F1
#
_cell.length_a   1.000
_cell.length_b   1.000
_cell.length_c   1.000
_cell.angle_alpha   90.00
_cell.angle_beta   90.00
_cell.angle_gamma   90.00
#
_symmetry.space_group_name_H-M   'P 1'
#
loop_
_entity.id
_entity.type
_entity.pdbx_description
1 polymer ?
#
loop_
_entity_poly.entity_id
_entity_poly.type
_entity_poly.pdbx_seq_one_letter_code
_entity_poly.pdbx_strand_id
1 'polypeptide(L)'
;MSSAGIPKEAIEVIAQTVGITNLSPEVSLALAPDAEYRLREIMQEAIKCMRHARRTTLTGDDVDSALTLRNVEPVYGFTSKDSLRFKRAGGFKDLYYVDDKVVEFKDVMESPLPKPPLHTAVTAHWLAIEGVQPAIPENPPVEVLTATADAKRSEYKEDGFPVDIRLPVKHVLSRELQLYFEKIKVLTMRRPDSVIFKQALLSLATDSGLHALVPYFTHFIADEVARNLNNFSLLFALMRVTRSLTQNSHIHIEPYLHQLLPSIFTCLVARRLGHRLTDNHWELRNFTANLIGSICKTFGHLYHNLQPRITRTLVHAFLDPTKSLTQHYGAIQGLAALGPSVVRLLILPNLEPYLLLVEPDMQLEKQKNEVKRYEAWRVYGALMTSSLVLAQAWKDDVSAGNLLASLFELFGERMFSFTPKPELSFFL
;
A
#
# COMPACT_ATOMS: atom_id res chain seq x y z
N MET A 1 -52.17 -8.11 -3.08
CA MET A 1 -51.98 -6.75 -2.56
C MET A 1 -53.30 -6.03 -2.75
N SER A 2 -54.11 -5.97 -1.69
CA SER A 2 -55.30 -5.10 -1.67
C SER A 2 -54.85 -3.71 -2.07
N SER A 3 -55.51 -3.10 -3.07
CA SER A 3 -55.33 -1.68 -3.37
C SER A 3 -55.59 -0.93 -2.06
N ALA A 4 -54.53 -0.45 -1.42
CA ALA A 4 -54.60 0.49 -0.31
C ALA A 4 -55.04 1.83 -0.90
N GLY A 5 -56.28 1.86 -1.37
CA GLY A 5 -56.93 3.05 -1.88
C GLY A 5 -57.36 3.90 -0.69
N ILE A 6 -57.36 5.22 -0.90
CA ILE A 6 -57.93 6.16 0.05
C ILE A 6 -59.39 5.76 0.29
N PRO A 7 -59.82 5.49 1.55
CA PRO A 7 -61.19 5.10 1.81
C PRO A 7 -62.13 6.25 1.45
N LYS A 8 -63.31 5.92 0.90
CA LYS A 8 -64.34 6.93 0.53
C LYS A 8 -64.71 7.82 1.71
N GLU A 9 -64.75 7.21 2.89
CA GLU A 9 -64.98 7.86 4.18
C GLU A 9 -63.99 8.99 4.47
N ALA A 10 -62.72 8.87 4.06
CA ALA A 10 -61.74 9.94 4.26
C ALA A 10 -62.04 11.17 3.38
N ILE A 11 -62.52 10.97 2.15
CA ILE A 11 -62.89 12.07 1.24
C ILE A 11 -64.15 12.77 1.75
N GLU A 12 -65.13 12.00 2.24
CA GLU A 12 -66.34 12.55 2.86
C GLU A 12 -66.03 13.36 4.13
N VAL A 13 -65.12 12.86 4.98
CA VAL A 13 -64.66 13.60 6.17
C VAL A 13 -63.97 14.90 5.77
N ILE A 14 -63.08 14.89 4.76
CA ILE A 14 -62.45 16.13 4.26
C ILE A 14 -63.51 17.09 3.70
N ALA A 15 -64.48 16.60 2.93
CA ALA A 15 -65.57 17.44 2.40
C ALA A 15 -66.40 18.08 3.53
N GLN A 16 -66.66 17.34 4.61
CA GLN A 16 -67.34 17.85 5.80
C GLN A 16 -66.53 18.93 6.52
N THR A 17 -65.19 18.82 6.59
CA THR A 17 -64.34 19.89 7.18
C THR A 17 -64.38 21.19 6.39
N VAL A 18 -64.62 21.12 5.08
CA VAL A 18 -64.80 22.27 4.19
C VAL A 18 -66.23 22.85 4.26
N GLY A 19 -67.17 22.13 4.88
CA GLY A 19 -68.57 22.55 5.03
C GLY A 19 -69.52 22.04 3.95
N ILE A 20 -69.11 21.06 3.13
CA ILE A 20 -69.96 20.43 2.10
C ILE A 20 -70.64 19.22 2.73
N THR A 21 -71.95 19.32 3.01
CA THR A 21 -72.68 18.30 3.77
C THR A 21 -73.16 17.11 2.94
N ASN A 22 -73.39 17.28 1.64
CA ASN A 22 -73.88 16.21 0.74
C ASN A 22 -73.02 16.12 -0.53
N LEU A 23 -71.96 15.32 -0.49
CA LEU A 23 -71.19 14.96 -1.68
C LEU A 23 -71.84 13.75 -2.39
N SER A 24 -71.96 13.79 -3.71
CA SER A 24 -72.43 12.61 -4.46
C SER A 24 -71.40 11.47 -4.35
N PRO A 25 -71.82 10.22 -4.13
CA PRO A 25 -70.91 9.08 -4.03
C PRO A 25 -70.10 8.84 -5.31
N GLU A 26 -70.60 9.29 -6.48
CA GLU A 26 -69.87 9.21 -7.75
C GLU A 26 -68.65 10.13 -7.79
N VAL A 27 -68.74 11.31 -7.15
CA VAL A 27 -67.62 12.27 -7.07
C VAL A 27 -66.53 11.75 -6.15
N SER A 28 -66.90 11.15 -5.01
CA SER A 28 -65.93 10.50 -4.10
C SER A 28 -65.16 9.37 -4.79
N LEU A 29 -65.85 8.61 -5.64
CA LEU A 29 -65.28 7.50 -6.41
C LEU A 29 -64.33 7.97 -7.52
N ALA A 30 -64.59 9.12 -8.13
CA ALA A 30 -63.73 9.70 -9.15
C ALA A 30 -62.49 10.39 -8.56
N LEU A 31 -62.61 11.01 -7.38
CA LEU A 31 -61.52 11.76 -6.75
C LEU A 31 -60.47 10.87 -6.07
N ALA A 32 -60.89 9.74 -5.48
CA ALA A 32 -59.98 8.79 -4.84
C ALA A 32 -58.82 8.30 -5.74
N PRO A 33 -59.06 7.81 -6.98
CA PRO A 33 -57.98 7.36 -7.86
C PRO A 33 -57.09 8.49 -8.37
N ASP A 34 -57.61 9.71 -8.55
CA ASP A 34 -56.81 10.87 -8.96
C ASP A 34 -55.84 11.30 -7.85
N ALA A 35 -56.32 11.38 -6.60
CA ALA A 35 -55.47 11.66 -5.44
C ALA A 35 -54.40 10.57 -5.24
N GLU A 36 -54.75 9.29 -5.43
CA GLU A 36 -53.80 8.19 -5.36
C GLU A 36 -52.74 8.27 -6.48
N TYR A 37 -53.13 8.65 -7.70
CA TYR A 37 -52.22 8.85 -8.81
C TYR A 37 -51.20 9.96 -8.50
N ARG A 38 -51.67 11.10 -7.98
CA ARG A 38 -50.80 12.21 -7.56
C ARG A 38 -49.85 11.80 -6.43
N LEU A 39 -50.33 11.06 -5.44
CA LEU A 39 -49.47 10.55 -4.36
C LEU A 39 -48.38 9.62 -4.90
N ARG A 40 -48.74 8.68 -5.78
CA ARG A 40 -47.78 7.77 -6.42
C ARG A 40 -46.75 8.52 -7.25
N GLU A 41 -47.16 9.57 -7.97
CA GLU A 41 -46.27 10.42 -8.76
C GLU A 41 -45.21 11.09 -7.87
N ILE A 42 -45.62 11.71 -6.75
CA ILE A 42 -44.71 12.34 -5.77
C ILE A 42 -43.77 11.29 -5.16
N MET A 43 -44.29 10.13 -4.77
CA MET A 43 -43.48 9.05 -4.18
C MET A 43 -42.44 8.51 -5.17
N GLN A 44 -42.77 8.39 -6.45
CA GLN A 44 -41.81 7.97 -7.47
C GLN A 44 -40.64 8.96 -7.60
N GLU A 45 -40.90 10.26 -7.43
CA GLU A 45 -39.86 11.28 -7.48
C GLU A 45 -39.00 11.32 -6.23
N ALA A 46 -39.63 11.18 -5.06
CA ALA A 46 -38.90 11.03 -3.81
C ALA A 46 -37.95 9.82 -3.85
N ILE A 47 -38.37 8.69 -4.45
CA ILE A 47 -37.49 7.52 -4.64
C ILE A 47 -36.32 7.84 -5.60
N LYS A 48 -36.52 8.67 -6.62
CA LYS A 48 -35.43 9.11 -7.49
C LYS A 48 -34.43 9.96 -6.72
N CYS A 49 -34.90 10.94 -5.95
CA CYS A 49 -34.07 11.76 -5.06
C CYS A 49 -33.26 10.90 -4.08
N MET A 50 -33.90 9.92 -3.44
CA MET A 50 -33.26 8.98 -2.52
C MET A 50 -32.13 8.18 -3.21
N ARG A 51 -32.37 7.67 -4.42
CA ARG A 51 -31.36 6.93 -5.20
C ARG A 51 -30.20 7.83 -5.62
N HIS A 52 -30.47 9.08 -6.00
CA HIS A 52 -29.43 10.06 -6.30
C HIS A 52 -28.59 10.43 -5.06
N ALA A 53 -29.21 10.42 -3.87
CA ALA A 53 -28.53 10.59 -2.59
C ALA A 53 -27.75 9.34 -2.11
N ARG A 54 -27.78 8.23 -2.88
CA ARG A 54 -27.15 6.92 -2.55
C ARG A 54 -27.62 6.33 -1.21
N ARG A 55 -28.87 6.59 -0.81
CA ARG A 55 -29.49 6.02 0.39
C ARG A 55 -30.48 4.92 0.01
N THR A 56 -30.73 4.01 0.95
CA THR A 56 -31.76 2.97 0.82
C THR A 56 -33.01 3.26 1.63
N THR A 57 -32.96 4.27 2.50
CA THR A 57 -34.04 4.74 3.36
C THR A 57 -34.54 6.09 2.86
N LEU A 58 -35.86 6.21 2.69
CA LEU A 58 -36.53 7.43 2.24
C LEU A 58 -36.74 8.37 3.43
N THR A 59 -36.30 9.61 3.29
CA THR A 59 -36.36 10.64 4.33
C THR A 59 -37.38 11.74 3.98
N GLY A 60 -37.83 12.52 4.97
CA GLY A 60 -38.75 13.66 4.74
C GLY A 60 -38.20 14.66 3.72
N ASP A 61 -36.90 14.94 3.79
CA ASP A 61 -36.19 15.82 2.85
C ASP A 61 -36.31 15.37 1.38
N ASP A 62 -36.38 14.06 1.13
CA ASP A 62 -36.54 13.52 -0.23
C ASP A 62 -37.95 13.80 -0.78
N VAL A 63 -38.96 13.79 0.10
CA VAL A 63 -40.35 14.12 -0.24
C VAL A 63 -40.51 15.62 -0.43
N ASP A 64 -39.91 16.44 0.43
CA ASP A 64 -39.92 17.90 0.28
C ASP A 64 -39.24 18.34 -1.03
N SER A 65 -38.12 17.68 -1.38
CA SER A 65 -37.46 17.88 -2.67
C SER A 65 -38.37 17.51 -3.85
N ALA A 66 -39.12 16.41 -3.74
CA ALA A 66 -40.08 15.99 -4.76
C ALA A 66 -41.27 16.97 -4.90
N LEU A 67 -41.80 17.49 -3.78
CA LEU A 67 -42.85 18.51 -3.79
C LEU A 67 -42.38 19.80 -4.47
N THR A 68 -41.16 20.23 -4.17
CA THR A 68 -40.55 21.43 -4.77
C THR A 68 -40.38 21.25 -6.28
N LEU A 69 -39.95 20.08 -6.74
CA LEU A 69 -39.81 19.76 -8.17
C LEU A 69 -41.15 19.81 -8.92
N ARG A 70 -42.26 19.53 -8.23
CA ARG A 70 -43.62 19.54 -8.78
C ARG A 70 -44.37 20.85 -8.61
N ASN A 71 -43.72 21.87 -8.05
CA ASN A 71 -44.34 23.15 -7.71
C ASN A 71 -45.58 22.99 -6.80
N VAL A 72 -45.56 21.98 -5.92
CA VAL A 72 -46.55 21.82 -4.86
C VAL A 72 -46.06 22.56 -3.63
N GLU A 73 -46.97 23.12 -2.85
CA GLU A 73 -46.63 23.81 -1.61
C GLU A 73 -45.88 22.87 -0.65
N PRO A 74 -44.73 23.31 -0.08
CA PRO A 74 -43.96 22.50 0.84
C PRO A 74 -44.73 22.30 2.16
N VAL A 75 -44.68 21.08 2.69
CA VAL A 75 -45.37 20.73 3.93
C VAL A 75 -44.41 20.89 5.11
N TYR A 76 -44.62 21.92 5.92
CA TYR A 76 -43.78 22.19 7.08
C TYR A 76 -44.16 21.34 8.30
N GLY A 77 -43.19 21.11 9.20
CA GLY A 77 -43.41 20.44 10.49
C GLY A 77 -42.89 19.01 10.60
N PHE A 78 -42.24 18.47 9.57
CA PHE A 78 -41.77 17.07 9.53
C PHE A 78 -40.26 16.89 9.73
N THR A 79 -39.53 17.94 10.13
CA THR A 79 -38.06 17.90 10.31
C THR A 79 -37.63 17.41 11.70
N SER A 80 -38.56 17.29 12.65
CA SER A 80 -38.26 16.83 14.00
C SER A 80 -37.87 15.35 14.03
N LYS A 81 -36.83 15.02 14.81
CA LYS A 81 -36.39 13.62 15.03
C LYS A 81 -37.38 12.78 15.84
N ASP A 82 -38.39 13.42 16.42
CA ASP A 82 -39.41 12.72 17.19
C ASP A 82 -40.37 11.99 16.26
N SER A 83 -40.50 10.68 16.47
CA SER A 83 -41.44 9.85 15.75
C SER A 83 -42.88 10.28 16.08
N LEU A 84 -43.66 10.63 15.06
CA LEU A 84 -45.09 10.90 15.22
C LEU A 84 -45.80 9.68 15.81
N ARG A 85 -46.47 9.85 16.95
CA ARG A 85 -47.23 8.79 17.63
C ARG A 85 -48.70 8.91 17.29
N PHE A 86 -49.16 8.12 16.33
CA PHE A 86 -50.59 7.99 16.03
C PHE A 86 -51.30 7.25 17.17
N LYS A 87 -52.27 7.91 17.82
CA LYS A 87 -53.14 7.31 18.83
C LYS A 87 -54.55 7.15 18.28
N ARG A 88 -55.20 6.04 18.65
CA ARG A 88 -56.60 5.80 18.30
C ARG A 88 -57.51 6.64 19.20
N ALA A 89 -58.49 7.32 18.63
CA ALA A 89 -59.50 8.04 19.39
C ALA A 89 -60.43 7.04 20.11
N GLY A 90 -60.78 7.34 21.36
CA GLY A 90 -61.72 6.51 22.12
C GLY A 90 -63.13 6.60 21.53
N GLY A 91 -63.75 5.46 21.21
CA GLY A 91 -65.15 5.37 20.77
C GLY A 91 -65.36 5.06 19.27
N PHE A 92 -64.35 5.22 18.42
CA PHE A 92 -64.46 4.93 16.97
C PHE A 92 -63.39 3.95 16.53
N LYS A 93 -63.74 2.97 15.67
CA LYS A 93 -62.79 1.94 15.25
C LYS A 93 -61.71 2.50 14.30
N ASP A 94 -62.02 3.50 13.49
CA ASP A 94 -61.16 3.89 12.36
C ASP A 94 -60.65 5.34 12.43
N LEU A 95 -60.75 5.98 13.61
CA LEU A 95 -60.26 7.35 13.82
C LEU A 95 -58.94 7.36 14.58
N TYR A 96 -57.93 7.98 13.97
CA TYR A 96 -56.61 8.20 14.55
C TYR A 96 -56.34 9.70 14.65
N TYR A 97 -55.68 10.11 15.73
CA TYR A 97 -55.20 11.48 15.90
C TYR A 97 -53.71 11.47 16.23
N VAL A 98 -53.03 12.57 15.91
CA VAL A 98 -51.64 12.81 16.29
C VAL A 98 -51.64 13.39 17.70
N ASP A 99 -50.93 12.73 18.63
CA ASP A 99 -50.81 13.18 20.01
C ASP A 99 -49.75 14.29 20.13
N ASP A 100 -50.19 15.53 19.94
CA ASP A 100 -49.33 16.71 20.11
C ASP A 100 -49.38 17.18 21.56
N LYS A 101 -48.31 16.93 22.30
CA LYS A 101 -48.16 17.43 23.67
C LYS A 101 -47.77 18.91 23.61
N VAL A 102 -48.58 19.74 24.25
CA VAL A 102 -48.23 21.15 24.48
C VAL A 102 -47.05 21.19 25.45
N VAL A 103 -45.94 21.81 25.03
CA VAL A 103 -44.73 22.02 25.84
C VAL A 103 -44.63 23.49 26.20
N GLU A 104 -44.23 23.81 27.43
CA GLU A 104 -44.01 25.20 27.83
C GLU A 104 -42.71 25.75 27.22
N PHE A 105 -42.70 27.03 26.84
CA PHE A 105 -41.52 27.67 26.23
C PHE A 105 -40.29 27.61 27.14
N LYS A 106 -40.47 27.60 28.46
CA LYS A 106 -39.38 27.52 29.44
C LYS A 106 -38.63 26.19 29.34
N ASP A 107 -39.36 25.08 29.19
CA ASP A 107 -38.79 23.75 29.07
C ASP A 107 -37.97 23.59 27.78
N VAL A 108 -38.37 24.27 26.71
CA VAL A 108 -37.62 24.29 25.44
C VAL A 108 -36.33 25.11 25.58
N MET A 109 -36.38 26.25 26.28
CA MET A 109 -35.20 27.10 26.50
C MET A 109 -34.16 26.46 27.42
N GLU A 110 -34.60 25.69 28.42
CA GLU A 110 -33.73 24.99 29.37
C GLU A 110 -33.18 23.66 28.81
N SER A 111 -33.67 23.22 27.65
CA SER A 111 -33.21 21.97 27.03
C SER A 111 -31.72 22.04 26.64
N PRO A 112 -30.90 21.03 27.02
CA PRO A 112 -29.48 21.05 26.72
C PRO A 112 -29.24 20.88 25.21
N LEU A 113 -28.24 21.61 24.69
CA LEU A 113 -27.83 21.50 23.31
C LEU A 113 -27.36 20.07 22.97
N PRO A 114 -27.72 19.52 21.79
CA PRO A 114 -27.25 18.21 21.38
C PRO A 114 -25.73 18.24 21.15
N LYS A 115 -25.07 17.12 21.47
CA LYS A 115 -23.63 16.98 21.21
C LYS A 115 -23.38 16.96 19.69
N PRO A 116 -22.43 17.76 19.18
CA PRO A 116 -22.10 17.72 17.76
C PRO A 116 -21.46 16.38 17.39
N PRO A 117 -21.75 15.82 16.20
CA PRO A 117 -21.05 14.64 15.70
C PRO A 117 -19.57 14.96 15.44
N LEU A 118 -18.74 13.91 15.44
CA LEU A 118 -17.34 14.02 15.03
C LEU A 118 -17.24 14.35 13.53
N HIS A 119 -16.13 14.96 13.15
CA HIS A 119 -15.86 15.27 11.75
C HIS A 119 -15.69 13.98 10.92
N THR A 120 -16.21 13.97 9.70
CA THR A 120 -16.10 12.84 8.78
C THR A 120 -14.63 12.61 8.40
N ALA A 121 -14.08 11.45 8.77
CA ALA A 121 -12.73 11.02 8.39
C ALA A 121 -12.80 9.74 7.56
N VAL A 122 -11.89 9.59 6.61
CA VAL A 122 -11.78 8.38 5.77
C VAL A 122 -10.63 7.52 6.29
N THR A 123 -10.94 6.27 6.65
CA THR A 123 -9.96 5.26 7.06
C THR A 123 -9.80 4.23 5.96
N ALA A 124 -8.60 4.10 5.39
CA ALA A 124 -8.31 3.11 4.35
C ALA A 124 -7.79 1.80 4.97
N HIS A 125 -8.25 0.67 4.46
CA HIS A 125 -7.76 -0.66 4.80
C HIS A 125 -7.77 -1.56 3.56
N TRP A 126 -7.05 -2.68 3.63
CA TRP A 126 -6.98 -3.65 2.54
C TRP A 126 -8.21 -4.57 2.55
N LEU A 127 -9.07 -4.45 1.53
CA LEU A 127 -10.22 -5.33 1.36
C LEU A 127 -9.82 -6.71 0.80
N ALA A 128 -8.86 -6.74 -0.14
CA ALA A 128 -8.40 -7.97 -0.76
C ALA A 128 -6.94 -7.85 -1.22
N ILE A 129 -6.19 -8.94 -1.07
CA ILE A 129 -4.84 -9.12 -1.61
C ILE A 129 -4.89 -10.39 -2.48
N GLU A 130 -4.59 -10.27 -3.77
CA GLU A 130 -4.59 -11.42 -4.71
C GLU A 130 -5.93 -12.18 -4.74
N GLY A 131 -7.04 -11.45 -4.58
CA GLY A 131 -8.39 -12.01 -4.55
C GLY A 131 -8.78 -12.68 -3.22
N VAL A 132 -7.89 -12.71 -2.23
CA VAL A 132 -8.17 -13.21 -0.88
C VAL A 132 -8.39 -12.03 0.07
N GLN A 133 -9.51 -12.04 0.79
CA GLN A 133 -9.80 -11.05 1.82
C GLN A 133 -8.95 -11.32 3.07
N PRO A 134 -8.09 -10.39 3.51
CA PRO A 134 -7.31 -10.59 4.73
C PRO A 134 -8.22 -10.47 5.96
N ALA A 135 -7.94 -11.29 6.98
CA ALA A 135 -8.66 -11.30 8.26
C ALA A 135 -8.22 -10.13 9.17
N ILE A 136 -8.58 -8.92 8.79
CA ILE A 136 -8.36 -7.67 9.54
C ILE A 136 -9.70 -7.31 10.24
N PRO A 137 -9.72 -6.75 11.47
CA PRO A 137 -10.97 -6.39 12.17
C PRO A 137 -11.98 -5.57 11.35
N GLU A 138 -11.53 -4.73 10.41
CA GLU A 138 -12.41 -3.95 9.54
C GLU A 138 -13.09 -4.78 8.43
N ASN A 139 -12.53 -5.96 8.09
CA ASN A 139 -13.08 -6.84 7.07
C ASN A 139 -14.09 -7.83 7.67
N PRO A 140 -15.29 -7.99 7.07
CA PRO A 140 -16.21 -9.02 7.52
C PRO A 140 -15.58 -10.41 7.34
N PRO A 141 -15.69 -11.30 8.33
CA PRO A 141 -15.35 -12.70 8.10
C PRO A 141 -16.29 -13.26 7.02
N VAL A 142 -15.74 -14.05 6.09
CA VAL A 142 -16.44 -14.58 4.91
C VAL A 142 -17.75 -15.32 5.28
N GLU A 143 -17.82 -15.86 6.50
CA GLU A 143 -19.00 -16.53 7.07
C GLU A 143 -20.19 -15.59 7.30
N VAL A 144 -19.96 -14.30 7.52
CA VAL A 144 -21.04 -13.31 7.76
C VAL A 144 -21.72 -12.88 6.46
N LEU A 145 -21.00 -12.89 5.32
CA LEU A 145 -21.58 -12.55 4.02
C LEU A 145 -22.58 -13.62 3.55
N THR A 146 -22.31 -14.90 3.82
CA THR A 146 -23.26 -15.99 3.55
C THR A 146 -24.39 -16.05 4.58
N ALA A 147 -24.14 -15.65 5.83
CA ALA A 147 -25.14 -15.68 6.91
C ALA A 147 -26.17 -14.53 6.88
N THR A 148 -25.94 -13.43 6.14
CA THR A 148 -26.98 -12.39 5.97
C THR A 148 -28.19 -12.85 5.16
N ALA A 149 -28.13 -14.02 4.52
CA ALA A 149 -29.27 -14.67 3.89
C ALA A 149 -30.08 -15.57 4.85
N ASP A 150 -29.51 -16.04 5.96
CA ASP A 150 -30.17 -16.99 6.87
C ASP A 150 -29.95 -16.65 8.35
N ALA A 151 -31.07 -16.32 9.01
CA ALA A 151 -31.13 -15.84 10.37
C ALA A 151 -30.61 -16.82 11.44
N LYS A 152 -29.87 -16.27 12.41
CA LYS A 152 -29.64 -16.77 13.80
C LYS A 152 -28.74 -18.01 13.99
N ARG A 153 -27.52 -17.80 14.53
CA ARG A 153 -27.01 -18.47 15.75
C ARG A 153 -25.66 -17.90 16.23
N SER A 154 -25.39 -18.16 17.51
CA SER A 154 -24.56 -17.48 18.52
C SER A 154 -23.07 -17.84 18.57
N GLU A 155 -22.30 -16.85 19.06
CA GLU A 155 -21.06 -16.85 19.91
C GLU A 155 -20.03 -18.00 19.80
N TYR A 156 -18.73 -17.68 19.65
CA TYR A 156 -17.71 -17.66 20.74
C TYR A 156 -16.26 -17.41 20.24
N LYS A 157 -15.59 -16.48 20.96
CA LYS A 157 -14.18 -16.38 21.43
C LYS A 157 -12.95 -16.16 20.53
N GLU A 158 -12.15 -15.23 21.06
CA GLU A 158 -10.78 -14.83 20.75
C GLU A 158 -9.77 -15.99 20.71
N ASP A 159 -8.81 -15.93 19.77
CA ASP A 159 -7.38 -15.99 20.08
C ASP A 159 -6.55 -15.60 18.84
N GLY A 160 -5.42 -14.92 19.08
CA GLY A 160 -4.60 -14.28 18.05
C GLY A 160 -3.70 -15.21 17.23
N PHE A 161 -3.43 -14.74 16.00
CA PHE A 161 -2.36 -15.12 15.06
C PHE A 161 -2.45 -16.50 14.37
N PRO A 162 -1.86 -16.72 13.17
CA PRO A 162 -1.21 -15.79 12.24
C PRO A 162 -1.97 -15.67 10.90
N VAL A 163 -1.58 -14.69 10.07
CA VAL A 163 -1.95 -14.64 8.66
C VAL A 163 -1.41 -15.91 7.99
N ASP A 164 -2.26 -16.91 7.84
CA ASP A 164 -1.99 -18.13 7.09
C ASP A 164 -2.01 -17.77 5.60
N ILE A 165 -0.91 -17.16 5.14
CA ILE A 165 -0.59 -17.11 3.71
C ILE A 165 -0.27 -18.56 3.32
N ARG A 166 -1.32 -19.35 3.09
CA ARG A 166 -1.21 -20.67 2.48
C ARG A 166 -0.67 -20.52 1.06
N LEU A 167 0.65 -20.58 0.94
CA LEU A 167 1.31 -20.89 -0.31
C LEU A 167 1.36 -22.42 -0.48
N PRO A 168 1.16 -22.98 -1.68
CA PRO A 168 0.43 -22.48 -2.84
C PRO A 168 -0.80 -23.36 -3.09
N VAL A 169 -1.98 -22.75 -3.13
CA VAL A 169 -3.09 -23.29 -3.94
C VAL A 169 -2.48 -23.55 -5.32
N LYS A 170 -2.55 -24.79 -5.82
CA LYS A 170 -2.07 -25.15 -7.17
C LYS A 170 -2.68 -24.14 -8.14
N HIS A 171 -1.93 -23.09 -8.51
CA HIS A 171 -2.44 -22.05 -9.37
C HIS A 171 -2.96 -22.73 -10.63
N VAL A 172 -4.12 -22.25 -11.11
CA VAL A 172 -4.64 -22.58 -12.43
C VAL A 172 -3.70 -21.93 -13.46
N LEU A 173 -2.51 -22.48 -13.56
CA LEU A 173 -1.44 -21.97 -14.40
C LEU A 173 -1.68 -22.57 -15.77
N SER A 174 -2.12 -21.73 -16.71
CA SER A 174 -2.33 -22.13 -18.10
C SER A 174 -1.08 -22.84 -18.64
N ARG A 175 -1.29 -23.87 -19.47
CA ARG A 175 -0.19 -24.64 -20.08
C ARG A 175 0.84 -23.74 -20.78
N GLU A 176 0.38 -22.64 -21.38
CA GLU A 176 1.22 -21.64 -22.03
C GLU A 176 2.11 -20.87 -21.03
N LEU A 177 1.59 -20.50 -19.86
CA LEU A 177 2.35 -19.82 -18.81
C LEU A 177 3.40 -20.74 -18.18
N GLN A 178 3.08 -22.04 -18.06
CA GLN A 178 4.05 -23.04 -17.62
C GLN A 178 5.19 -23.20 -18.63
N LEU A 179 4.87 -23.31 -19.92
CA LEU A 179 5.87 -23.37 -20.99
C LEU A 179 6.72 -22.09 -21.07
N TYR A 180 6.11 -20.93 -20.84
CA TYR A 180 6.82 -19.66 -20.74
C TYR A 180 7.80 -19.65 -19.56
N PHE A 181 7.36 -20.07 -18.38
CA PHE A 181 8.21 -20.19 -17.19
C PHE A 181 9.38 -21.18 -17.42
N GLU A 182 9.10 -22.36 -17.98
CA GLU A 182 10.14 -23.33 -18.31
C GLU A 182 11.15 -22.78 -19.32
N LYS A 183 10.70 -22.05 -20.34
CA LYS A 183 11.57 -21.42 -21.33
C LYS A 183 12.50 -20.40 -20.69
N ILE A 184 11.99 -19.54 -19.80
CA ILE A 184 12.81 -18.57 -19.05
C ILE A 184 13.79 -19.27 -18.11
N LYS A 185 13.35 -20.30 -17.40
CA LYS A 185 14.20 -21.11 -16.52
C LYS A 185 15.36 -21.72 -17.28
N VAL A 186 15.09 -22.36 -18.43
CA VAL A 186 16.12 -22.96 -19.28
C VAL A 186 17.09 -21.90 -19.83
N LEU A 187 16.59 -20.74 -20.25
CA LEU A 187 17.44 -19.64 -20.72
C LEU A 187 18.36 -19.12 -19.62
N THR A 188 17.84 -18.97 -18.40
CA THR A 188 18.60 -18.53 -17.22
C THR A 188 19.70 -19.53 -16.85
N MET A 189 19.42 -20.83 -16.92
CA MET A 189 20.37 -21.89 -16.55
C MET A 189 21.43 -22.19 -17.62
N ARG A 190 21.07 -22.16 -18.91
CA ARG A 190 21.94 -22.64 -20.00
C ARG A 190 22.70 -21.54 -20.74
N ARG A 191 22.16 -20.30 -20.81
CA ARG A 191 22.74 -19.22 -21.64
C ARG A 191 22.54 -17.81 -21.03
N PRO A 192 23.34 -17.44 -20.01
CA PRO A 192 23.19 -16.16 -19.30
C PRO A 192 23.58 -14.90 -20.12
N ASP A 193 24.32 -15.05 -21.22
CA ASP A 193 24.79 -13.93 -22.06
C ASP A 193 24.23 -13.91 -23.49
N SER A 194 23.25 -14.77 -23.80
CA SER A 194 22.65 -14.79 -25.14
C SER A 194 21.78 -13.55 -25.38
N VAL A 195 21.72 -13.11 -26.64
CA VAL A 195 20.76 -12.10 -27.13
C VAL A 195 19.31 -12.51 -26.79
N ILE A 196 19.02 -13.81 -26.82
CA ILE A 196 17.72 -14.38 -26.47
C ILE A 196 17.39 -14.13 -25.00
N PHE A 197 18.38 -14.19 -24.11
CA PHE A 197 18.20 -13.90 -22.70
C PHE A 197 17.91 -12.41 -22.47
N LYS A 198 18.60 -11.51 -23.19
CA LYS A 198 18.30 -10.07 -23.13
C LYS A 198 16.89 -9.75 -23.63
N GLN A 199 16.44 -10.40 -24.70
CA GLN A 199 15.06 -10.26 -25.20
C GLN A 199 14.03 -10.81 -24.21
N ALA A 200 14.32 -11.96 -23.57
CA ALA A 200 13.47 -12.50 -22.52
C ALA A 200 13.36 -11.54 -21.31
N LEU A 201 14.47 -10.92 -20.90
CA LEU A 201 14.48 -9.92 -19.82
C LEU A 201 13.67 -8.66 -20.16
N LEU A 202 13.66 -8.25 -21.42
CA LEU A 202 12.80 -7.15 -21.88
C LEU A 202 11.33 -7.56 -21.85
N SER A 203 11.00 -8.77 -22.32
CA SER A 203 9.65 -9.35 -22.21
C SER A 203 9.16 -9.33 -20.75
N LEU A 204 9.96 -9.84 -19.82
CA LEU A 204 9.67 -9.84 -18.38
C LEU A 204 9.39 -8.43 -17.81
N ALA A 205 10.05 -7.41 -18.36
CA ALA A 205 9.88 -6.02 -17.92
C ALA A 205 8.62 -5.35 -18.50
N THR A 206 8.14 -5.79 -19.68
CA THR A 206 7.01 -5.17 -20.38
C THR A 206 5.69 -5.93 -20.25
N ASP A 207 5.73 -7.25 -20.05
CA ASP A 207 4.55 -8.10 -20.13
C ASP A 207 3.61 -7.91 -18.92
N SER A 208 2.32 -7.70 -19.20
CA SER A 208 1.29 -7.32 -18.22
C SER A 208 0.45 -8.49 -17.67
N GLY A 209 0.83 -9.75 -17.95
CA GLY A 209 0.06 -10.95 -17.55
C GLY A 209 0.81 -11.91 -16.61
N LEU A 210 1.97 -11.49 -16.08
CA LEU A 210 2.88 -12.39 -15.35
C LEU A 210 2.60 -12.47 -13.85
N HIS A 211 1.54 -11.82 -13.34
CA HIS A 211 1.26 -11.72 -11.90
C HIS A 211 1.17 -13.11 -11.23
N ALA A 212 0.45 -14.06 -11.83
CA ALA A 212 0.33 -15.43 -11.31
C ALA A 212 1.65 -16.23 -11.30
N LEU A 213 2.65 -15.79 -12.07
CA LEU A 213 3.97 -16.43 -12.14
C LEU A 213 4.97 -15.86 -11.12
N VAL A 214 4.70 -14.70 -10.52
CA VAL A 214 5.62 -14.02 -9.58
C VAL A 214 5.97 -14.88 -8.36
N PRO A 215 5.03 -15.59 -7.68
CA PRO A 215 5.38 -16.48 -6.58
C PRO A 215 6.36 -17.58 -7.00
N TYR A 216 6.17 -18.13 -8.20
CA TYR A 216 7.02 -19.19 -8.74
C TYR A 216 8.41 -18.66 -9.09
N PHE A 217 8.49 -17.47 -9.69
CA PHE A 217 9.78 -16.83 -9.95
C PHE A 217 10.52 -16.47 -8.67
N THR A 218 9.84 -15.94 -7.65
CA THR A 218 10.48 -15.53 -6.39
C THR A 218 11.00 -16.74 -5.62
N HIS A 219 10.24 -17.83 -5.54
CA HIS A 219 10.69 -19.09 -4.96
C HIS A 219 11.84 -19.72 -5.76
N PHE A 220 11.73 -19.73 -7.10
CA PHE A 220 12.80 -20.22 -7.98
C PHE A 220 14.10 -19.43 -7.80
N ILE A 221 14.04 -18.10 -7.74
CA ILE A 221 15.21 -17.25 -7.50
C ILE A 221 15.81 -17.55 -6.12
N ALA A 222 14.99 -17.67 -5.07
CA ALA A 222 15.48 -17.97 -3.73
C ALA A 222 16.19 -19.33 -3.64
N ASP A 223 15.59 -20.38 -4.21
CA ASP A 223 16.16 -21.72 -4.22
C ASP A 223 17.46 -21.80 -5.04
N GLU A 224 17.49 -21.18 -6.23
CA GLU A 224 18.69 -21.20 -7.08
C GLU A 224 19.84 -20.39 -6.49
N VAL A 225 19.57 -19.24 -5.86
CA VAL A 225 20.60 -18.47 -5.16
C VAL A 225 21.18 -19.25 -3.99
N ALA A 226 20.34 -19.97 -3.23
CA ALA A 226 20.81 -20.78 -2.10
C ALA A 226 21.63 -22.01 -2.53
N ARG A 227 21.23 -22.69 -3.61
CA ARG A 227 21.90 -23.91 -4.10
C ARG A 227 23.17 -23.62 -4.91
N ASN A 228 23.19 -22.54 -5.69
CA ASN A 228 24.20 -22.29 -6.71
C ASN A 228 25.07 -21.05 -6.46
N LEU A 229 25.58 -20.88 -5.22
CA LEU A 229 26.54 -19.81 -4.87
C LEU A 229 27.88 -19.90 -5.63
N ASN A 230 28.13 -21.03 -6.30
CA ASN A 230 29.40 -21.33 -6.96
C ASN A 230 29.45 -20.91 -8.44
N ASN A 231 28.31 -20.66 -9.09
CA ASN A 231 28.26 -20.29 -10.51
C ASN A 231 27.94 -18.81 -10.68
N PHE A 232 28.98 -18.02 -10.97
CA PHE A 232 28.89 -16.57 -11.16
C PHE A 232 27.89 -16.16 -12.25
N SER A 233 27.93 -16.86 -13.39
CA SER A 233 27.11 -16.53 -14.56
C SER A 233 25.61 -16.70 -14.30
N LEU A 234 25.24 -17.70 -13.50
CA LEU A 234 23.86 -17.94 -13.08
C LEU A 234 23.39 -16.88 -12.08
N LEU A 235 24.20 -16.56 -11.06
CA LEU A 235 23.86 -15.53 -10.07
C LEU A 235 23.64 -14.16 -10.75
N PHE A 236 24.48 -13.82 -11.71
CA PHE A 236 24.34 -12.57 -12.45
C PHE A 236 23.08 -12.55 -13.33
N ALA A 237 22.74 -13.67 -13.96
CA ALA A 237 21.49 -13.82 -14.69
C ALA A 237 20.26 -13.69 -13.76
N LEU A 238 20.28 -14.31 -12.58
CA LEU A 238 19.18 -14.23 -11.60
C LEU A 238 18.97 -12.81 -11.06
N MET A 239 20.06 -12.08 -10.80
CA MET A 239 19.96 -10.68 -10.39
C MET A 239 19.43 -9.79 -11.53
N ARG A 240 19.77 -10.08 -12.80
CA ARG A 240 19.19 -9.40 -13.97
C ARG A 240 17.68 -9.68 -14.11
N VAL A 241 17.25 -10.93 -13.89
CA VAL A 241 15.81 -11.29 -13.86
C VAL A 241 15.11 -10.54 -12.73
N THR A 242 15.70 -10.51 -11.54
CA THR A 242 15.15 -9.78 -10.39
C THR A 242 15.01 -8.29 -10.71
N ARG A 243 16.00 -7.69 -11.38
CA ARG A 243 15.92 -6.30 -11.85
C ARG A 243 14.76 -6.09 -12.82
N SER A 244 14.65 -6.92 -13.87
CA SER A 244 13.56 -6.82 -14.84
C SER A 244 12.19 -6.95 -14.19
N LEU A 245 12.04 -7.86 -13.22
CA LEU A 245 10.81 -7.99 -12.45
C LEU A 245 10.53 -6.69 -11.67
N THR A 246 11.49 -6.19 -10.90
CA THR A 246 11.30 -4.97 -10.08
C THR A 246 11.08 -3.68 -10.88
N GLN A 247 11.43 -3.66 -12.17
CA GLN A 247 11.20 -2.51 -13.05
C GLN A 247 9.82 -2.53 -13.70
N ASN A 248 9.11 -3.67 -13.68
CA ASN A 248 7.81 -3.80 -14.31
C ASN A 248 6.73 -3.09 -13.46
N SER A 249 6.18 -2.01 -14.00
CA SER A 249 5.12 -1.22 -13.35
C SER A 249 3.78 -1.96 -13.25
N HIS A 250 3.58 -3.01 -14.05
CA HIS A 250 2.33 -3.76 -14.10
C HIS A 250 2.27 -4.90 -13.08
N ILE A 251 3.37 -5.16 -12.35
CA ILE A 251 3.46 -6.23 -11.37
C ILE A 251 3.48 -5.65 -9.96
N HIS A 252 2.47 -6.01 -9.15
CA HIS A 252 2.50 -5.76 -7.71
C HIS A 252 3.41 -6.77 -7.00
N ILE A 253 4.70 -6.46 -6.90
CA ILE A 253 5.73 -7.31 -6.23
C ILE A 253 5.67 -7.15 -4.70
N GLU A 254 4.87 -6.21 -4.23
CA GLU A 254 4.72 -5.78 -2.85
C GLU A 254 4.69 -6.94 -1.81
N PRO A 255 3.87 -8.01 -1.96
CA PRO A 255 3.85 -9.10 -0.99
C PRO A 255 5.14 -9.96 -1.00
N TYR A 256 5.82 -10.02 -2.14
CA TYR A 256 6.97 -10.90 -2.38
C TYR A 256 8.31 -10.23 -2.09
N LEU A 257 8.35 -8.92 -1.87
CA LEU A 257 9.57 -8.19 -1.51
C LEU A 257 10.24 -8.80 -0.26
N HIS A 258 9.45 -9.20 0.73
CA HIS A 258 9.97 -9.85 1.93
C HIS A 258 10.73 -11.15 1.64
N GLN A 259 10.28 -11.91 0.64
CA GLN A 259 10.89 -13.19 0.25
C GLN A 259 12.09 -13.00 -0.71
N LEU A 260 12.09 -11.95 -1.54
CA LEU A 260 13.21 -11.64 -2.44
C LEU A 260 14.40 -11.01 -1.73
N LEU A 261 14.16 -10.18 -0.72
CA LEU A 261 15.22 -9.44 -0.02
C LEU A 261 16.32 -10.35 0.58
N PRO A 262 16.02 -11.47 1.26
CA PRO A 262 17.04 -12.41 1.74
C PRO A 262 17.95 -12.95 0.63
N SER A 263 17.40 -13.26 -0.55
CA SER A 263 18.17 -13.74 -1.70
C SER A 263 19.12 -12.65 -2.23
N ILE A 264 18.64 -11.41 -2.30
CA ILE A 264 19.44 -10.24 -2.69
C ILE A 264 20.54 -9.97 -1.65
N PHE A 265 20.23 -10.03 -0.35
CA PHE A 265 21.22 -9.88 0.73
C PHE A 265 22.27 -10.98 0.70
N THR A 266 21.90 -12.22 0.42
CA THR A 266 22.83 -13.33 0.31
C THR A 266 23.82 -13.09 -0.84
N CYS A 267 23.36 -12.60 -1.99
CA CYS A 267 24.26 -12.22 -3.10
C CYS A 267 25.19 -11.06 -2.74
N LEU A 268 24.76 -10.12 -1.88
CA LEU A 268 25.56 -8.97 -1.48
C LEU A 268 26.57 -9.29 -0.38
N VAL A 269 26.16 -10.04 0.65
CA VAL A 269 26.91 -10.28 1.91
C VAL A 269 27.37 -11.73 2.03
N ALA A 270 27.42 -12.51 0.95
CA ALA A 270 28.02 -13.85 0.98
C ALA A 270 29.53 -13.79 1.25
N ARG A 271 30.01 -14.69 2.11
CA ARG A 271 31.43 -14.84 2.50
C ARG A 271 32.31 -15.31 1.34
N ARG A 272 31.80 -16.20 0.48
CA ARG A 272 32.45 -16.70 -0.72
C ARG A 272 31.39 -16.79 -1.82
N LEU A 273 31.59 -16.04 -2.89
CA LEU A 273 30.88 -16.22 -4.15
C LEU A 273 31.90 -16.91 -5.08
N GLY A 274 31.47 -17.90 -5.87
CA GLY A 274 32.34 -18.57 -6.84
C GLY A 274 33.42 -19.51 -6.27
N HIS A 275 33.98 -20.32 -7.17
CA HIS A 275 35.10 -21.24 -6.88
C HIS A 275 36.45 -20.72 -7.38
N ARG A 276 36.48 -19.61 -8.15
CA ARG A 276 37.71 -19.07 -8.72
C ARG A 276 38.01 -17.69 -8.15
N LEU A 277 39.27 -17.50 -7.74
CA LEU A 277 39.83 -16.23 -7.27
C LEU A 277 39.84 -15.13 -8.36
N THR A 278 39.53 -15.48 -9.61
CA THR A 278 39.51 -14.61 -10.80
C THR A 278 38.13 -14.08 -11.18
N ASP A 279 37.08 -14.51 -10.50
CA ASP A 279 35.71 -14.13 -10.87
C ASP A 279 35.37 -12.73 -10.34
N ASN A 280 34.70 -11.92 -11.17
CA ASN A 280 34.32 -10.53 -10.90
C ASN A 280 33.18 -10.42 -9.87
N HIS A 281 33.35 -10.99 -8.67
CA HIS A 281 32.37 -10.90 -7.59
C HIS A 281 32.07 -9.45 -7.16
N TRP A 282 33.00 -8.54 -7.43
CA TRP A 282 32.84 -7.10 -7.23
C TRP A 282 31.73 -6.51 -8.11
N GLU A 283 31.66 -6.89 -9.38
CA GLU A 283 30.64 -6.39 -10.32
C GLU A 283 29.24 -6.86 -9.95
N LEU A 284 29.11 -8.14 -9.55
CA LEU A 284 27.84 -8.68 -9.06
C LEU A 284 27.35 -7.89 -7.86
N ARG A 285 28.22 -7.61 -6.89
CA ARG A 285 27.86 -6.85 -5.69
C ARG A 285 27.51 -5.41 -5.98
N ASN A 286 28.21 -4.75 -6.90
CA ASN A 286 27.85 -3.41 -7.36
C ASN A 286 26.49 -3.41 -8.05
N PHE A 287 26.20 -4.42 -8.88
CA PHE A 287 24.90 -4.57 -9.52
C PHE A 287 23.78 -4.82 -8.49
N THR A 288 24.01 -5.71 -7.53
CA THR A 288 23.06 -6.01 -6.45
C THR A 288 22.83 -4.81 -5.54
N ALA A 289 23.86 -4.02 -5.22
CA ALA A 289 23.74 -2.78 -4.47
C ALA A 289 22.88 -1.74 -5.22
N ASN A 290 23.12 -1.56 -6.52
CA ASN A 290 22.29 -0.69 -7.36
C ASN A 290 20.84 -1.17 -7.48
N LEU A 291 20.61 -2.48 -7.49
CA LEU A 291 19.28 -3.08 -7.46
C LEU A 291 18.56 -2.76 -6.14
N ILE A 292 19.22 -2.91 -4.99
CA ILE A 292 18.67 -2.51 -3.68
C ILE A 292 18.34 -1.01 -3.66
N GLY A 293 19.24 -0.17 -4.20
CA GLY A 293 18.99 1.27 -4.32
C GLY A 293 17.76 1.58 -5.18
N SER A 294 17.56 0.84 -6.27
CA SER A 294 16.40 0.97 -7.15
C SER A 294 15.11 0.56 -6.43
N ILE A 295 15.12 -0.59 -5.72
CA ILE A 295 14.00 -1.07 -4.91
C ILE A 295 13.67 -0.07 -3.79
N CYS A 296 14.67 0.52 -3.14
CA CYS A 296 14.44 1.49 -2.09
C CYS A 296 13.82 2.79 -2.61
N LYS A 297 14.17 3.24 -3.82
CA LYS A 297 13.55 4.42 -4.45
C LYS A 297 12.12 4.16 -4.88
N THR A 298 11.83 3.00 -5.46
CA THR A 298 10.48 2.68 -5.97
C THR A 298 9.52 2.33 -4.84
N PHE A 299 9.98 1.62 -3.80
CA PHE A 299 9.11 1.10 -2.73
C PHE A 299 9.26 1.83 -1.38
N GLY A 300 10.14 2.82 -1.27
CA GLY A 300 10.39 3.55 -0.02
C GLY A 300 9.17 4.30 0.52
N HIS A 301 8.33 4.85 -0.35
CA HIS A 301 7.10 5.54 0.04
C HIS A 301 5.98 4.60 0.49
N LEU A 302 5.98 3.36 -0.02
CA LEU A 302 4.93 2.36 0.25
C LEU A 302 5.22 1.56 1.52
N TYR A 303 6.50 1.37 1.85
CA TYR A 303 6.93 0.58 3.01
C TYR A 303 7.91 1.33 3.91
N HIS A 304 7.38 1.99 4.94
CA HIS A 304 8.21 2.63 5.97
C HIS A 304 9.13 1.62 6.71
N ASN A 305 8.78 0.33 6.73
CA ASN A 305 9.58 -0.72 7.38
C ASN A 305 10.70 -1.33 6.50
N LEU A 306 10.68 -1.10 5.19
CA LEU A 306 11.66 -1.71 4.28
C LEU A 306 13.06 -1.07 4.44
N GLN A 307 13.13 0.26 4.47
CA GLN A 307 14.38 0.99 4.62
C GLN A 307 15.07 0.74 5.99
N PRO A 308 14.38 0.77 7.15
CA PRO A 308 14.96 0.41 8.45
C PRO A 308 15.47 -1.04 8.51
N ARG A 309 14.78 -1.98 7.86
CA ARG A 309 15.21 -3.37 7.83
C ARG A 309 16.47 -3.57 7.00
N ILE A 310 16.53 -2.94 5.82
CA ILE A 310 17.71 -3.03 4.95
C ILE A 310 18.92 -2.40 5.64
N THR A 311 18.75 -1.18 6.16
CA THR A 311 19.82 -0.48 6.89
C THR A 311 20.30 -1.28 8.10
N ARG A 312 19.41 -1.82 8.93
CA ARG A 312 19.79 -2.66 10.08
C ARG A 312 20.60 -3.90 9.68
N THR A 313 20.19 -4.58 8.60
CA THR A 313 20.89 -5.78 8.11
C THR A 313 22.29 -5.45 7.59
N LEU A 314 22.43 -4.36 6.83
CA LEU A 314 23.72 -3.91 6.29
C LEU A 314 24.64 -3.33 7.37
N VAL A 315 24.09 -2.61 8.36
CA VAL A 315 24.87 -2.09 9.50
C VAL A 315 25.37 -3.23 10.37
N HIS A 316 24.55 -4.24 10.64
CA HIS A 316 25.01 -5.45 11.33
C HIS A 316 26.09 -6.19 10.52
N ALA A 317 26.01 -6.19 9.19
CA ALA A 317 27.10 -6.69 8.33
C ALA A 317 28.37 -5.83 8.38
N PHE A 318 28.25 -4.53 8.57
CA PHE A 318 29.35 -3.59 8.59
C PHE A 318 30.08 -3.53 9.94
N LEU A 319 29.36 -3.52 11.06
CA LEU A 319 29.90 -3.37 12.41
C LEU A 319 30.54 -4.63 12.98
N ASP A 320 30.25 -5.81 12.43
CA ASP A 320 30.80 -7.08 12.94
C ASP A 320 32.24 -7.30 12.43
N PRO A 321 33.29 -7.20 13.28
CA PRO A 321 34.69 -7.28 12.87
C PRO A 321 35.14 -8.70 12.48
N THR A 322 34.30 -9.72 12.74
CA THR A 322 34.60 -11.13 12.45
C THR A 322 34.23 -11.53 11.01
N LYS A 323 33.64 -10.60 10.24
CA LYS A 323 33.19 -10.85 8.85
C LYS A 323 34.33 -10.66 7.86
N SER A 324 34.20 -11.24 6.67
CA SER A 324 35.25 -11.11 5.64
C SER A 324 35.24 -9.72 5.01
N LEU A 325 36.40 -9.21 4.58
CA LEU A 325 36.52 -7.92 3.86
C LEU A 325 35.57 -7.81 2.67
N THR A 326 35.32 -8.94 2.01
CA THR A 326 34.33 -9.07 0.95
C THR A 326 32.91 -8.72 1.44
N GLN A 327 32.49 -9.14 2.63
CA GLN A 327 31.18 -8.81 3.19
C GLN A 327 31.07 -7.33 3.55
N HIS A 328 32.15 -6.75 4.10
CA HIS A 328 32.20 -5.33 4.38
C HIS A 328 32.08 -4.48 3.11
N TYR A 329 32.76 -4.86 2.02
CA TYR A 329 32.59 -4.18 0.73
C TYR A 329 31.13 -4.16 0.26
N GLY A 330 30.46 -5.31 0.32
CA GLY A 330 29.05 -5.41 -0.06
C GLY A 330 28.14 -4.56 0.82
N ALA A 331 28.41 -4.52 2.13
CA ALA A 331 27.67 -3.69 3.07
C ALA A 331 27.84 -2.19 2.78
N ILE A 332 29.08 -1.73 2.56
CA ILE A 332 29.41 -0.33 2.27
C ILE A 332 28.75 0.11 0.95
N GLN A 333 28.92 -0.68 -0.11
CA GLN A 333 28.33 -0.37 -1.41
C GLN A 333 26.79 -0.36 -1.35
N GLY A 334 26.20 -1.28 -0.58
CA GLY A 334 24.75 -1.31 -0.33
C GLY A 334 24.26 -0.07 0.41
N LEU A 335 24.98 0.37 1.45
CA LEU A 335 24.65 1.59 2.20
C LEU A 335 24.80 2.85 1.34
N ALA A 336 25.83 2.90 0.48
CA ALA A 336 26.04 3.99 -0.47
C ALA A 336 24.87 4.12 -1.46
N ALA A 337 24.31 3.00 -1.91
CA ALA A 337 23.20 2.99 -2.86
C ALA A 337 21.84 3.40 -2.25
N LEU A 338 21.69 3.38 -0.92
CA LEU A 338 20.45 3.78 -0.23
C LEU A 338 20.25 5.30 -0.16
N GLY A 339 21.33 6.08 -0.24
CA GLY A 339 21.29 7.53 -0.33
C GLY A 339 22.16 8.26 0.69
N PRO A 340 22.40 9.57 0.47
CA PRO A 340 23.39 10.35 1.22
C PRO A 340 23.04 10.49 2.71
N SER A 341 21.77 10.59 3.08
CA SER A 341 21.35 10.73 4.48
C SER A 341 21.73 9.51 5.34
N VAL A 342 21.69 8.31 4.75
CA VAL A 342 22.04 7.05 5.41
C VAL A 342 23.56 6.94 5.60
N VAL A 343 24.34 7.35 4.59
CA VAL A 343 25.80 7.38 4.65
C VAL A 343 26.27 8.38 5.72
N ARG A 344 25.64 9.56 5.81
CA ARG A 344 25.96 10.55 6.85
C ARG A 344 25.77 9.99 8.27
N LEU A 345 24.63 9.33 8.51
CA LEU A 345 24.26 8.94 9.86
C LEU A 345 25.00 7.67 10.33
N LEU A 346 25.29 6.73 9.42
CA LEU A 346 25.79 5.41 9.78
C LEU A 346 27.27 5.20 9.45
N ILE A 347 27.76 5.78 8.36
CA ILE A 347 29.15 5.60 7.94
C ILE A 347 30.05 6.60 8.68
N LEU A 348 29.77 7.92 8.64
CA LEU A 348 30.63 8.95 9.27
C LEU A 348 31.05 8.65 10.73
N PRO A 349 30.16 8.31 11.68
CA PRO A 349 30.57 8.10 13.07
C PRO A 349 31.38 6.82 13.29
N ASN A 350 31.25 5.83 12.39
CA ASN A 350 31.91 4.53 12.50
C ASN A 350 33.12 4.40 11.55
N LEU A 351 33.45 5.44 10.79
CA LEU A 351 34.59 5.45 9.87
C LEU A 351 35.92 5.40 10.62
N GLU A 352 36.09 6.20 11.66
CA GLU A 352 37.32 6.28 12.45
C GLU A 352 37.73 4.93 13.07
N PRO A 353 36.85 4.20 13.81
CA PRO A 353 37.21 2.89 14.33
C PRO A 353 37.41 1.83 13.24
N TYR A 354 36.70 1.95 12.10
CA TYR A 354 36.83 1.01 11.00
C TYR A 354 38.12 1.23 10.20
N LEU A 355 38.55 2.49 10.00
CA LEU A 355 39.82 2.81 9.36
C LEU A 355 41.01 2.29 10.16
N LEU A 356 40.99 2.44 11.49
CA LEU A 356 42.00 1.88 12.38
C LEU A 356 42.09 0.34 12.32
N LEU A 357 40.97 -0.35 12.01
CA LEU A 357 40.93 -1.80 11.83
C LEU A 357 41.46 -2.24 10.45
N VAL A 358 41.23 -1.46 9.40
CA VAL A 358 41.62 -1.81 8.02
C VAL A 358 43.04 -1.34 7.68
N GLU A 359 43.53 -0.28 8.30
CA GLU A 359 44.90 0.24 8.15
C GLU A 359 46.02 -0.82 8.35
N PRO A 360 45.97 -1.74 9.33
CA PRO A 360 46.94 -2.82 9.46
C PRO A 360 46.86 -3.88 8.33
N ASP A 361 45.72 -4.02 7.65
CA ASP A 361 45.53 -4.93 6.50
C ASP A 361 46.00 -4.29 5.16
N MET A 362 46.20 -2.96 5.12
CA MET A 362 46.71 -2.24 3.94
C MET A 362 48.23 -2.12 3.90
N GLN A 363 48.87 -2.12 5.07
CA GLN A 363 50.31 -1.95 5.23
C GLN A 363 51.09 -3.19 4.79
N LEU A 364 52.12 -2.97 3.95
CA LEU A 364 53.00 -3.99 3.39
C LEU A 364 53.70 -4.87 4.44
N GLU A 365 53.87 -4.35 5.65
CA GLU A 365 54.74 -4.91 6.68
C GLU A 365 54.08 -6.02 7.51
N LYS A 366 52.73 -6.13 7.51
CA LYS A 366 51.99 -7.04 8.41
C LYS A 366 51.24 -8.17 7.69
N GLN A 367 50.92 -8.06 6.40
CA GLN A 367 50.23 -9.11 5.64
C GLN A 367 50.87 -9.40 4.27
N LYS A 368 51.35 -10.65 4.10
CA LYS A 368 51.95 -11.17 2.86
C LYS A 368 50.92 -11.62 1.81
N ASN A 369 49.62 -11.61 2.13
CA ASN A 369 48.56 -12.07 1.24
C ASN A 369 48.11 -10.94 0.29
N GLU A 370 48.59 -10.98 -0.95
CA GLU A 370 48.25 -10.00 -2.00
C GLU A 370 46.74 -9.83 -2.20
N VAL A 371 45.97 -10.90 -2.05
CA VAL A 371 44.50 -10.91 -2.21
C VAL A 371 43.78 -10.11 -1.13
N LYS A 372 44.18 -10.27 0.14
CA LYS A 372 43.56 -9.52 1.26
C LYS A 372 43.89 -8.03 1.17
N ARG A 373 45.10 -7.70 0.72
CA ARG A 373 45.52 -6.33 0.50
C ARG A 373 44.74 -5.68 -0.64
N TYR A 374 44.54 -6.39 -1.74
CA TYR A 374 43.71 -5.92 -2.85
C TYR A 374 42.25 -5.73 -2.44
N GLU A 375 41.69 -6.64 -1.63
CA GLU A 375 40.36 -6.51 -1.03
C GLU A 375 40.25 -5.28 -0.11
N ALA A 376 41.25 -5.04 0.74
CA ALA A 376 41.30 -3.89 1.64
C ALA A 376 41.36 -2.55 0.88
N TRP A 377 42.18 -2.47 -0.19
CA TRP A 377 42.23 -1.30 -1.07
C TRP A 377 40.92 -1.07 -1.83
N ARG A 378 40.22 -2.13 -2.25
CA ARG A 378 38.89 -2.03 -2.88
C ARG A 378 37.82 -1.54 -1.90
N VAL A 379 37.85 -2.00 -0.65
CA VAL A 379 36.98 -1.51 0.44
C VAL A 379 37.24 -0.03 0.71
N TYR A 380 38.50 0.39 0.79
CA TYR A 380 38.88 1.79 0.95
C TYR A 380 38.40 2.65 -0.23
N GLY A 381 38.56 2.17 -1.46
CA GLY A 381 38.03 2.83 -2.65
C GLY A 381 36.50 3.00 -2.59
N ALA A 382 35.76 2.00 -2.12
CA ALA A 382 34.30 2.08 -1.96
C ALA A 382 33.86 3.06 -0.87
N LEU A 383 34.61 3.15 0.24
CA LEU A 383 34.37 4.18 1.27
C LEU A 383 34.60 5.58 0.70
N MET A 384 35.66 5.74 -0.10
CA MET A 384 35.99 7.02 -0.73
C MET A 384 34.94 7.45 -1.76
N THR A 385 34.46 6.55 -2.62
CA THR A 385 33.37 6.86 -3.56
C THR A 385 32.08 7.20 -2.83
N SER A 386 31.78 6.51 -1.73
CA SER A 386 30.62 6.83 -0.88
C SER A 386 30.74 8.22 -0.25
N SER A 387 31.94 8.61 0.18
CA SER A 387 32.22 9.95 0.69
C SER A 387 32.17 11.03 -0.40
N LEU A 388 32.51 10.70 -1.64
CA LEU A 388 32.41 11.61 -2.77
C LEU A 388 30.95 11.83 -3.21
N VAL A 389 30.12 10.78 -3.17
CA VAL A 389 28.67 10.89 -3.38
C VAL A 389 28.02 11.76 -2.30
N LEU A 390 28.49 11.65 -1.04
CA LEU A 390 28.12 12.59 0.02
C LEU A 390 28.52 14.03 -0.30
N ALA A 391 29.77 14.26 -0.70
CA ALA A 391 30.28 15.59 -1.02
C ALA A 391 29.54 16.24 -2.22
N GLN A 392 29.21 15.46 -3.25
CA GLN A 392 28.42 15.92 -4.39
C GLN A 392 26.98 16.27 -4.00
N ALA A 393 26.34 15.45 -3.16
CA ALA A 393 25.01 15.74 -2.62
C ALA A 393 24.98 16.96 -1.70
N TRP A 394 26.13 17.39 -1.17
CA TRP A 394 26.28 18.53 -0.26
C TRP A 394 26.78 19.81 -0.93
N LYS A 395 27.08 19.79 -2.25
CA LYS A 395 27.37 21.02 -3.01
C LYS A 395 26.13 21.95 -3.07
N ASP A 396 24.95 21.42 -2.74
CA ASP A 396 23.67 22.13 -2.70
C ASP A 396 23.30 22.70 -1.30
N ASP A 397 23.99 22.29 -0.22
CA ASP A 397 23.70 22.73 1.16
C ASP A 397 24.89 23.51 1.77
N VAL A 398 24.65 24.77 2.14
CA VAL A 398 25.62 25.81 2.61
C VAL A 398 26.44 25.44 3.86
N SER A 399 26.27 24.26 4.46
CA SER A 399 26.95 23.80 5.68
C SER A 399 28.17 22.89 5.43
N ALA A 400 28.84 23.04 4.29
CA ALA A 400 29.94 22.18 3.84
C ALA A 400 31.31 22.42 4.54
N GLY A 401 31.51 23.57 5.21
CA GLY A 401 32.84 23.98 5.70
C GLY A 401 33.45 23.07 6.78
N ASN A 402 32.65 22.61 7.74
CA ASN A 402 33.20 21.89 8.90
C ASN A 402 33.49 20.41 8.63
N LEU A 403 32.79 19.78 7.68
CA LEU A 403 32.96 18.35 7.36
C LEU A 403 33.92 18.11 6.19
N LEU A 404 34.06 19.06 5.25
CA LEU A 404 35.18 19.06 4.30
C LEU A 404 36.51 19.17 5.04
N ALA A 405 36.58 19.97 6.11
CA ALA A 405 37.75 20.04 6.98
C ALA A 405 38.05 18.69 7.66
N SER A 406 37.04 18.00 8.20
CA SER A 406 37.21 16.67 8.81
C SER A 406 37.60 15.58 7.79
N LEU A 407 37.01 15.61 6.59
CA LEU A 407 37.37 14.69 5.49
C LEU A 407 38.77 14.99 4.95
N PHE A 408 39.18 16.26 4.91
CA PHE A 408 40.51 16.69 4.52
C PHE A 408 41.58 16.28 5.54
N GLU A 409 41.28 16.38 6.84
CA GLU A 409 42.13 15.85 7.93
C GLU A 409 42.26 14.31 7.87
N LEU A 410 41.19 13.58 7.51
CA LEU A 410 41.17 12.12 7.50
C LEU A 410 41.78 11.46 6.24
N PHE A 411 41.61 12.05 5.05
CA PHE A 411 42.05 11.45 3.78
C PHE A 411 43.34 12.05 3.20
N GLY A 412 43.77 13.23 3.68
CA GLY A 412 45.00 13.92 3.26
C GLY A 412 45.13 14.14 1.74
N GLU A 413 46.37 14.26 1.25
CA GLU A 413 46.70 14.52 -0.16
C GLU A 413 46.25 13.42 -1.15
N ARG A 414 45.81 12.25 -0.66
CA ARG A 414 45.33 11.14 -1.51
C ARG A 414 43.96 11.39 -2.15
N MET A 415 43.28 12.45 -1.74
CA MET A 415 42.10 12.99 -2.44
C MET A 415 42.46 13.59 -3.81
N PHE A 416 43.64 14.21 -3.94
CA PHE A 416 43.99 15.01 -5.12
C PHE A 416 44.36 14.19 -6.36
N SER A 417 44.75 12.91 -6.19
CA SER A 417 45.19 12.10 -7.34
C SER A 417 44.04 11.58 -8.22
N PHE A 418 42.78 11.73 -7.80
CA PHE A 418 41.62 11.18 -8.51
C PHE A 418 40.45 12.15 -8.73
N THR A 419 40.57 13.41 -8.31
CA THR A 419 39.68 14.48 -8.79
C THR A 419 39.94 14.70 -10.29
N PRO A 420 38.95 14.53 -11.19
CA PRO A 420 39.12 14.97 -12.57
C PRO A 420 39.39 16.47 -12.55
N LYS A 421 40.45 16.90 -13.23
CA LYS A 421 40.86 18.31 -13.35
C LYS A 421 39.83 19.07 -14.20
N PRO A 422 38.91 19.82 -13.58
CA PRO A 422 38.76 21.22 -13.97
C PRO A 422 38.58 22.18 -12.77
N GLU A 423 38.55 21.70 -11.52
CA GLU A 423 38.23 22.55 -10.35
C GLU A 423 39.45 23.30 -9.76
N LEU A 424 40.63 23.23 -10.38
CA LEU A 424 41.82 24.01 -9.97
C LEU A 424 41.83 25.47 -10.48
N SER A 425 40.76 25.97 -11.09
CA SER A 425 40.69 27.37 -11.58
C SER A 425 39.87 28.32 -10.72
N PHE A 426 39.28 27.88 -9.60
CA PHE A 426 38.48 28.76 -8.73
C PHE A 426 39.16 29.17 -7.41
N PHE A 427 40.42 28.82 -7.24
CA PHE A 427 41.28 29.37 -6.17
C PHE A 427 42.60 29.87 -6.76
N LEU A 428 42.51 30.99 -7.47
CA LEU A 428 43.53 32.03 -7.53
C LEU A 428 42.85 33.37 -7.27
#